data_AF-A0A8T1VR27-F1
#
_entry.id   AF-A0A8T1VR27-F1
#
_cell.length_a   1.000
_cell.length_b   1.000
_cell.length_c   1.000
_cell.angle_alpha   90.00
_cell.angle_beta   90.00
_cell.angle_gamma   90.00
#
_symmetry.space_group_name_H-M   'P 1'
#
loop_
_entity.id
_entity.type
_entity.pdbx_description
1 polymer ?
#
loop_
_entity_poly.entity_id
_entity_poly.type
_entity_poly.pdbx_seq_one_letter_code
_entity_poly.pdbx_strand_id
1 'polypeptide(L)'
;MSNELVESLLTSTAEREAVENAPSQQSVDESEDDETLTAPQRAVQLLQAEYAARLDPEDMVDAFDIMADTITAKVLLVIKAGSLRDMWLRQRIRKVRESEQGA
;
A
#
# COMPACT_ATOMS: atom_id res chain seq x y z
N MET A 1 34.49 -37.46 33.27
CA MET A 1 35.20 -36.80 32.14
C MET A 1 34.12 -36.40 31.14
N SER A 2 33.15 -35.58 31.54
CA SER A 2 33.26 -34.11 31.61
C SER A 2 33.50 -33.53 30.23
N ASN A 3 32.42 -33.24 29.51
CA ASN A 3 32.41 -32.23 28.46
C ASN A 3 31.28 -31.24 28.77
N GLU A 4 31.38 -30.64 29.97
CA GLU A 4 30.81 -29.34 30.29
C GLU A 4 31.54 -28.25 29.50
N LEU A 5 31.39 -28.27 28.18
CA LEU A 5 32.12 -27.40 27.28
C LEU A 5 31.29 -26.91 26.09
N VAL A 6 29.96 -27.09 26.15
CA VAL A 6 29.03 -26.52 25.16
C VAL A 6 28.18 -25.36 25.73
N GLU A 7 28.19 -25.16 27.06
CA GLU A 7 27.51 -24.01 27.70
C GLU A 7 28.38 -22.74 27.81
N SER A 8 29.62 -22.76 27.29
CA SER A 8 30.59 -21.65 27.45
C SER A 8 30.73 -20.71 26.24
N LEU A 9 29.71 -20.58 25.38
CA LEU A 9 29.76 -19.62 24.25
C LEU A 9 28.67 -18.54 24.27
N LEU A 10 27.88 -18.45 25.34
CA LEU A 10 26.87 -17.39 25.52
C LEU A 10 27.33 -16.17 26.32
N THR A 11 28.61 -16.04 26.67
CA THR A 11 29.05 -14.88 27.46
C THR A 11 30.45 -14.45 27.09
N SER A 12 30.57 -13.54 26.11
CA SER A 12 31.53 -12.42 26.10
C SER A 12 31.80 -11.96 24.67
N THR A 13 31.07 -10.95 24.23
CA THR A 13 31.67 -9.78 23.56
C THR A 13 30.62 -8.68 23.56
N ALA A 14 30.73 -7.88 24.61
CA ALA A 14 30.16 -6.56 24.69
C ALA A 14 30.57 -5.70 23.49
N GLU A 15 29.67 -4.78 23.14
CA GLU A 15 29.95 -3.49 22.50
C GLU A 15 30.47 -3.50 21.06
N ARG A 16 29.54 -3.36 20.11
CA ARG A 16 29.74 -2.54 18.91
C ARG A 16 28.49 -1.72 18.59
N GLU A 17 28.77 -0.46 18.29
CA GLU A 17 27.90 0.69 18.19
C GLU A 17 27.00 0.73 16.94
N ALA A 18 25.94 1.54 17.07
CA ALA A 18 25.34 2.40 16.05
C ALA A 18 24.75 1.77 14.77
N VAL A 19 23.42 1.61 14.77
CA VAL A 19 22.56 2.08 13.65
C VAL A 19 21.28 2.67 14.24
N GLU A 20 21.32 3.99 14.46
CA GLU A 20 20.12 4.82 14.51
C GLU A 20 19.57 4.93 13.08
N ASN A 21 18.23 4.91 12.96
CA ASN A 21 17.42 5.26 11.78
C ASN A 21 16.78 4.09 11.00
N ALA A 22 15.58 3.71 11.43
CA ALA A 22 14.53 3.22 10.54
C ALA A 22 13.17 3.71 11.11
N PRO A 23 12.36 4.48 10.37
CA PRO A 23 11.05 4.89 10.85
C PRO A 23 10.20 3.63 11.09
N SER A 24 9.60 3.57 12.28
CA SER A 24 8.72 2.50 12.73
C SER A 24 7.74 2.16 11.62
N GLN A 25 7.89 0.93 11.12
CA GLN A 25 6.97 0.31 10.19
C GLN A 25 5.57 0.41 10.78
N GLN A 26 4.71 1.10 10.04
CA GLN A 26 3.28 1.16 10.26
C GLN A 26 2.78 -0.28 10.41
N SER A 27 2.44 -0.65 11.64
CA SER A 27 1.89 -1.95 11.98
C SER A 27 0.62 -2.13 11.14
N VAL A 28 0.70 -3.02 10.14
CA VAL A 28 -0.48 -3.55 9.48
C VAL A 28 -1.16 -4.40 10.54
N ASP A 29 -2.24 -3.86 11.08
CA ASP A 29 -3.12 -4.52 12.02
C ASP A 29 -3.77 -5.70 11.30
N GLU A 30 -3.13 -6.87 11.36
CA GLU A 30 -3.68 -8.16 10.94
C GLU A 30 -4.60 -8.69 12.05
N SER A 31 -5.76 -8.06 12.22
CA SER A 31 -6.85 -8.65 12.98
C SER A 31 -7.76 -9.41 12.01
N GLU A 32 -7.60 -10.73 11.98
CA GLU A 32 -8.52 -11.69 11.38
C GLU A 32 -9.89 -11.59 12.07
N ASP A 33 -10.85 -10.86 11.50
CA ASP A 33 -12.27 -10.95 11.86
C ASP A 33 -13.15 -10.51 10.66
N ASP A 34 -13.84 -11.48 10.05
CA ASP A 34 -14.89 -11.35 9.02
C ASP A 34 -14.50 -10.48 7.79
N GLU A 35 -13.87 -11.12 6.79
CA GLU A 35 -13.01 -10.59 5.71
C GLU A 35 -13.66 -9.54 4.78
N THR A 36 -14.08 -8.42 5.37
CA THR A 36 -14.63 -7.28 4.66
C THR A 36 -13.47 -6.40 4.19
N LEU A 37 -13.22 -6.46 2.89
CA LEU A 37 -12.18 -5.70 2.23
C LEU A 37 -12.22 -4.20 2.62
N THR A 38 -11.03 -3.67 2.92
CA THR A 38 -10.84 -2.24 3.17
C THR A 38 -11.29 -1.41 1.96
N ALA A 39 -11.54 -0.11 2.17
CA ALA A 39 -11.97 0.75 1.07
C ALA A 39 -10.96 0.79 -0.11
N PRO A 40 -9.64 0.92 0.12
CA PRO A 40 -8.63 0.77 -0.94
C PRO A 40 -8.75 -0.56 -1.70
N GLN A 41 -8.82 -1.68 -1.00
CA GLN A 41 -8.92 -3.01 -1.62
C GLN A 41 -10.19 -3.15 -2.47
N ARG A 42 -11.34 -2.70 -1.96
CA ARG A 42 -12.60 -2.70 -2.73
C ARG A 42 -12.52 -1.80 -3.95
N ALA A 43 -11.87 -0.65 -3.83
CA ALA A 43 -11.71 0.28 -4.94
C ALA A 43 -10.80 -0.31 -6.03
N VAL A 44 -9.72 -0.99 -5.65
CA VAL A 44 -8.85 -1.72 -6.60
C VAL A 44 -9.62 -2.84 -7.31
N GLN A 45 -10.42 -3.64 -6.60
CA GLN A 45 -11.26 -4.65 -7.23
C GLN A 45 -12.24 -4.04 -8.23
N LEU A 46 -12.86 -2.91 -7.90
CA LEU A 46 -13.74 -2.18 -8.81
C LEU A 46 -12.98 -1.69 -10.05
N LEU A 47 -11.76 -1.17 -9.88
CA LEU A 47 -10.92 -0.75 -11.01
C LEU A 47 -10.59 -1.92 -11.94
N GLN A 48 -10.20 -3.06 -11.39
CA GLN A 48 -9.93 -4.27 -12.16
C GLN A 48 -11.19 -4.76 -12.91
N ALA A 49 -12.35 -4.76 -12.27
CA ALA A 49 -13.59 -5.25 -12.87
C ALA A 49 -14.12 -4.34 -13.99
N GLU A 50 -14.09 -3.02 -13.78
CA GLU A 50 -14.78 -2.06 -14.66
C GLU A 50 -13.86 -1.38 -15.68
N TYR A 51 -12.56 -1.30 -15.39
CA TYR A 51 -11.62 -0.48 -16.15
C TYR A 51 -10.43 -1.23 -16.75
N ALA A 52 -10.19 -2.51 -16.41
CA ALA A 52 -9.05 -3.27 -16.96
C ALA A 52 -9.03 -3.37 -18.49
N ALA A 53 -10.19 -3.35 -19.14
CA ALA A 53 -10.28 -3.36 -20.60
C ALA A 53 -10.31 -1.96 -21.24
N ARG A 54 -10.39 -0.89 -20.44
CA ARG A 54 -10.66 0.49 -20.90
C ARG A 54 -9.51 1.46 -20.62
N LEU A 55 -8.72 1.20 -19.59
CA LEU A 55 -7.51 1.95 -19.26
C LEU A 55 -6.29 1.23 -19.85
N ASP A 56 -5.29 2.01 -20.24
CA ASP A 56 -3.98 1.44 -20.54
C ASP A 56 -3.27 1.02 -19.24
N PRO A 57 -2.22 0.19 -19.33
CA PRO A 57 -1.52 -0.30 -18.14
C PRO A 57 -0.96 0.82 -17.25
N GLU A 58 -0.50 1.91 -17.85
CA GLU A 58 0.07 3.07 -17.13
C GLU A 58 -1.02 3.79 -16.32
N ASP A 59 -2.17 4.12 -16.93
CA ASP A 59 -3.31 4.71 -16.23
C ASP A 59 -3.84 3.80 -15.12
N MET A 60 -3.78 2.48 -15.30
CA MET A 60 -4.23 1.52 -14.30
C MET A 60 -3.30 1.49 -13.07
N VAL A 61 -1.99 1.55 -13.26
CA VAL A 61 -1.02 1.63 -12.16
C VAL A 61 -1.22 2.92 -11.37
N ASP A 62 -1.30 4.05 -12.07
CA ASP A 62 -1.57 5.34 -11.42
C ASP A 62 -2.90 5.32 -10.65
N ALA A 63 -3.94 4.67 -11.21
CA ALA A 63 -5.21 4.51 -10.53
C ALA A 63 -5.08 3.69 -9.24
N PHE A 64 -4.26 2.64 -9.20
CA PHE A 64 -3.99 1.87 -7.99
C PHE A 64 -3.26 2.69 -6.93
N ASP A 65 -2.26 3.46 -7.32
CA ASP A 65 -1.53 4.34 -6.40
C ASP A 65 -2.45 5.41 -5.81
N ILE A 66 -3.34 5.97 -6.63
CA ILE A 66 -4.38 6.90 -6.17
C ILE A 66 -5.34 6.24 -5.17
N MET A 67 -5.64 4.94 -5.32
CA MET A 67 -6.51 4.21 -4.39
C MET A 67 -5.84 3.87 -3.05
N ALA A 68 -4.52 4.01 -2.92
CA ALA A 68 -3.83 3.87 -1.63
C ALA A 68 -4.33 4.92 -0.63
N ASP A 69 -4.77 6.09 -1.10
CA ASP A 69 -5.46 7.08 -0.28
C ASP A 69 -6.90 6.62 0.06
N THR A 70 -7.13 6.34 1.34
CA THR A 70 -8.42 5.82 1.84
C THR A 70 -9.59 6.76 1.54
N ILE A 71 -9.39 8.07 1.57
CA ILE A 71 -10.46 9.04 1.28
C ILE A 71 -10.83 8.95 -0.21
N THR A 72 -9.84 8.98 -1.09
CA THR A 72 -10.03 8.89 -2.54
C THR A 72 -10.68 7.56 -2.94
N ALA A 73 -10.26 6.45 -2.33
CA ALA A 73 -10.90 5.14 -2.53
C ALA A 73 -12.39 5.14 -2.13
N LYS A 74 -12.72 5.72 -0.96
CA LYS A 74 -14.12 5.86 -0.53
C LYS A 74 -14.94 6.71 -1.51
N VAL A 75 -14.36 7.79 -2.03
CA VAL A 75 -15.02 8.63 -3.03
C VAL A 75 -15.33 7.84 -4.31
N LEU A 76 -14.38 7.07 -4.84
CA LEU A 76 -14.60 6.24 -6.04
C LEU A 76 -15.77 5.26 -5.84
N LEU A 77 -15.83 4.61 -4.66
CA LEU A 77 -16.87 3.64 -4.33
C LEU A 77 -18.28 4.26 -4.24
N VAL A 78 -18.39 5.53 -3.87
CA VAL A 78 -19.69 6.22 -3.69
C VAL A 78 -20.19 6.88 -4.99
N ILE A 79 -19.29 7.38 -5.84
CA ILE A 79 -19.69 7.95 -7.14
C ILE A 79 -20.34 6.84 -7.96
N LYS A 80 -21.54 7.03 -8.51
CA LYS A 80 -22.21 6.02 -9.36
C LYS A 80 -21.41 5.71 -10.63
N ALA A 81 -21.44 4.46 -11.09
CA ALA A 81 -20.83 4.06 -12.36
C ALA A 81 -21.38 4.90 -13.53
N GLY A 82 -20.50 5.24 -14.48
CA GLY A 82 -20.83 6.05 -15.66
C GLY A 82 -19.84 7.18 -15.90
N SER A 83 -20.18 8.07 -16.83
CA SER A 83 -19.28 9.12 -17.34
C SER A 83 -18.71 10.04 -16.26
N LEU A 84 -19.46 10.30 -15.19
CA LEU A 84 -18.97 11.12 -14.07
C LEU A 84 -17.81 10.45 -13.33
N ARG A 85 -17.93 9.15 -13.02
CA ARG A 85 -16.88 8.37 -12.36
C ARG A 85 -15.65 8.27 -13.26
N ASP A 86 -15.87 7.97 -14.53
CA ASP A 86 -14.81 7.87 -15.55
C ASP A 86 -14.03 9.19 -15.66
N MET A 87 -14.74 10.32 -15.73
CA MET A 87 -14.12 11.65 -15.82
C MET A 87 -13.36 12.01 -14.56
N TRP A 88 -13.94 11.73 -13.39
CA TRP A 88 -13.29 11.97 -12.10
C TRP A 88 -11.98 11.18 -11.97
N LEU A 89 -11.97 9.90 -12.36
CA LEU A 89 -10.79 9.05 -12.32
C LEU A 89 -9.68 9.60 -13.24
N ARG A 90 -10.03 9.93 -14.49
CA ARG A 90 -9.09 10.52 -15.46
C ARG A 90 -8.49 11.84 -14.98
N GLN A 91 -9.29 12.69 -14.32
CA GLN A 91 -8.77 13.93 -13.73
C GLN A 91 -7.79 13.65 -12.60
N ARG A 92 -8.01 12.60 -11.81
CA ARG A 92 -7.14 12.25 -10.69
C ARG A 92 -5.79 11.72 -11.18
N ILE A 93 -5.80 10.83 -12.18
CA ILE A 93 -4.59 10.33 -12.86
C ILE A 93 -3.77 11.49 -13.42
N ARG A 94 -4.43 12.41 -14.16
CA ARG A 94 -3.75 13.59 -14.71
C ARG A 94 -3.07 14.44 -13.64
N LYS A 95 -3.76 14.71 -12.52
CA LYS A 95 -3.21 15.54 -11.43
C LYS A 95 -1.98 14.91 -10.76
N VAL A 96 -1.95 13.58 -10.63
CA VAL A 96 -0.77 12.89 -10.09
C VAL A 96 0.42 13.10 -11.03
N ARG A 97 0.25 12.83 -12.32
CA ARG A 97 1.31 13.05 -13.33
C ARG A 97 1.81 14.49 -13.40
N GLU A 98 0.91 15.46 -13.33
CA GLU A 98 1.27 16.89 -13.30
C GLU A 98 2.10 17.24 -12.05
N SER A 99 1.83 16.58 -10.91
CA SER A 99 2.57 16.81 -9.67
C SER A 99 3.97 16.19 -9.72
N GLU A 100 4.14 15.06 -10.41
CA GLU A 100 5.43 14.39 -10.58
C GLU A 100 6.35 15.09 -11.61
N GLN A 101 5.77 15.73 -12.63
CA GLN A 101 6.53 16.48 -13.64
C GLN A 101 6.95 17.89 -13.19
N GLY A 102 6.31 18.41 -12.14
CA GLY A 102 6.61 19.72 -11.56
C GLY A 102 7.56 19.68 -10.36
N ALA A 103 8.03 18.50 -9.96
CA ALA A 103 8.98 18.25 -8.88
C ALA A 103 10.39 17.98 -9.44
#